data_AF-A0AAN8HEM1-F1
#
_entry.id   AF-A0AAN8HEM1-F1
#
_cell.length_a   1.000
_cell.length_b   1.000
_cell.length_c   1.000
_cell.angle_alpha   90.00
_cell.angle_beta   90.00
_cell.angle_gamma   90.00
#
_symmetry.space_group_name_H-M   'P 1'
#
loop_
_entity.id
_entity.type
_entity.pdbx_description
1 polymer ?
#
loop_
_entity_poly.entity_id
_entity_poly.type
_entity_poly.pdbx_seq_one_letter_code
_entity_poly.pdbx_strand_id
1 'polypeptide(L)'
;MYFLAALFGYLTFLGNVEPELLHTYSRIDPYDTLILCVRVAVLTAVTLTVPIVLFPVRRAIQHMLFPTKSFNWLRHIGIAMVLLTLINMLVIFAPNILSIFSIIGATSAPCLIFIFPAVFYIRIVPKEDEPMNSVPKILAACFAALGVIFMVMSLSFIIIDWSTGGGLAAGGH
;
A
#
# COMPACT_ATOMS: atom_id res chain seq x y z
N MET A 1 15.75 -2.74 9.55
CA MET A 1 14.67 -3.67 9.94
C MET A 1 14.28 -4.58 8.79
N TYR A 2 13.71 -4.08 7.68
CA TYR A 2 13.30 -4.94 6.54
C TYR A 2 14.43 -5.83 5.98
N PHE A 3 15.62 -5.27 5.76
CA PHE A 3 16.78 -6.06 5.28
C PHE A 3 17.15 -7.20 6.24
N LEU A 4 17.19 -6.92 7.55
CA LEU A 4 17.56 -7.91 8.56
C LEU A 4 16.52 -9.03 8.66
N ALA A 5 15.24 -8.66 8.64
CA ALA A 5 14.13 -9.63 8.66
C ALA A 5 14.12 -10.50 7.39
N ALA A 6 14.35 -9.90 6.22
CA ALA A 6 14.43 -10.63 4.95
C ALA A 6 15.66 -11.55 4.90
N LEU A 7 16.83 -11.08 5.37
CA LEU A 7 18.06 -11.86 5.39
C LEU A 7 17.93 -13.09 6.28
N PHE A 8 17.51 -12.92 7.54
CA PHE A 8 17.33 -14.05 8.44
C PHE A 8 16.15 -14.95 8.03
N GLY A 9 15.04 -14.37 7.55
CA GLY A 9 13.92 -15.15 7.02
C GLY A 9 14.31 -16.03 5.83
N TYR A 10 15.12 -15.50 4.90
CA TYR A 10 15.65 -16.28 3.78
C TYR A 10 16.65 -17.34 4.23
N LEU A 11 17.56 -17.02 5.16
CA LEU A 11 18.54 -18.00 5.65
C LEU A 11 17.90 -19.17 6.41
N THR A 12 16.74 -18.97 7.06
CA THR A 12 16.03 -20.04 7.76
C THR A 12 15.31 -21.02 6.83
N PHE A 13 14.73 -20.55 5.73
CA PHE A 13 13.93 -21.40 4.82
C PHE A 13 14.57 -21.67 3.46
N LEU A 14 15.68 -20.99 3.16
CA LEU A 14 16.38 -21.03 1.89
C LEU A 14 15.40 -20.80 0.71
N GLY A 15 15.24 -21.78 -0.18
CA GLY A 15 14.40 -21.69 -1.37
C GLY A 15 12.90 -21.91 -1.14
N ASN A 16 12.46 -22.26 0.06
CA ASN A 16 11.04 -22.60 0.35
C ASN A 16 10.30 -21.45 1.07
N VAL A 17 10.62 -20.19 0.75
CA VAL A 17 9.95 -19.03 1.35
C VAL A 17 8.63 -18.78 0.63
N GLU A 18 7.53 -18.87 1.36
CA GLU A 18 6.19 -18.55 0.86
C GLU A 18 5.95 -17.04 0.95
N PRO A 19 5.06 -16.47 0.13
CA PRO A 19 4.71 -15.04 0.17
C PRO A 19 4.30 -14.52 1.56
N GLU A 20 3.83 -15.40 2.44
CA GLU A 20 3.62 -15.11 3.85
C GLU A 20 4.57 -15.93 4.73
N LEU A 21 5.56 -15.26 5.35
CA LEU A 21 6.58 -15.91 6.18
C LEU A 21 5.98 -16.71 7.35
N LEU A 22 4.87 -16.24 7.95
CA LEU A 22 4.17 -16.94 9.04
C LEU A 22 3.44 -18.20 8.55
N HIS A 23 3.14 -18.31 7.26
CA HIS A 23 2.56 -19.51 6.69
C HIS A 23 3.61 -20.61 6.60
N THR A 24 4.81 -20.28 6.09
CA THR A 24 5.96 -21.19 6.00
C THR A 24 6.37 -21.76 7.36
N TYR A 25 6.48 -20.90 8.39
CA TYR A 25 6.84 -21.32 9.75
C TYR A 25 5.88 -22.36 10.34
N SER A 26 4.57 -22.22 10.11
CA SER A 26 3.55 -23.14 10.63
C SER A 26 3.47 -24.48 9.91
N ARG A 27 3.97 -24.57 8.66
CA ARG A 27 3.99 -25.82 7.89
C ARG A 27 5.12 -26.74 8.35
N ILE A 28 6.22 -26.16 8.85
CA ILE A 28 7.42 -26.89 9.27
C ILE A 28 7.32 -27.32 10.73
N ASP A 29 6.73 -26.50 11.62
CA ASP A 29 6.54 -26.89 13.03
C ASP A 29 5.18 -26.42 13.60
N PRO A 30 4.10 -27.21 13.41
CA PRO A 30 2.73 -26.81 13.76
C PRO A 30 2.46 -26.73 15.27
N TYR A 31 3.36 -27.22 16.12
CA TYR A 31 3.20 -27.26 17.59
C TYR A 31 4.05 -26.22 18.34
N ASP A 32 4.77 -25.34 17.64
CA ASP A 32 5.54 -24.31 18.32
C ASP A 32 4.63 -23.21 18.91
N THR A 33 4.56 -23.18 20.24
CA THR A 33 3.77 -22.20 20.99
C THR A 33 4.22 -20.77 20.70
N LEU A 34 5.49 -20.56 20.30
CA LEU A 34 6.01 -19.26 19.91
C LEU A 34 5.39 -18.76 18.60
N ILE A 35 5.28 -19.62 17.57
CA ILE A 35 4.68 -19.25 16.27
C ILE A 35 3.19 -18.92 16.45
N LEU A 36 2.48 -19.70 17.28
CA LEU A 36 1.08 -19.42 17.61
C LEU A 36 0.92 -18.08 18.33
N CYS A 37 1.78 -17.79 19.31
CA CYS A 37 1.80 -16.52 20.03
C CYS A 37 2.03 -15.34 19.07
N VAL A 38 3.00 -15.45 18.15
CA VAL A 38 3.28 -14.43 17.14
C VAL A 38 2.08 -14.24 16.21
N ARG A 39 1.40 -15.31 15.77
CA ARG A 39 0.18 -15.20 14.97
C ARG A 39 -0.92 -14.45 15.69
N VAL A 40 -1.21 -14.81 16.94
CA VAL A 40 -2.23 -14.13 17.76
C VAL A 40 -1.88 -12.66 17.97
N ALA A 41 -0.60 -12.35 18.23
CA ALA A 41 -0.13 -10.98 18.36
C ALA A 41 -0.31 -10.18 17.07
N VAL A 42 0.06 -10.74 15.92
CA VAL A 42 -0.12 -10.11 14.60
C VAL A 42 -1.60 -9.91 14.29
N LEU A 43 -2.45 -10.92 14.48
CA LEU A 43 -3.89 -10.80 14.25
C LEU A 43 -4.54 -9.74 15.14
N THR A 44 -4.15 -9.69 16.42
CA THR A 44 -4.62 -8.68 17.38
C THR A 44 -4.17 -7.28 16.94
N ALA A 45 -2.90 -7.12 16.58
CA ALA A 45 -2.35 -5.85 16.11
C ALA A 45 -3.04 -5.38 14.82
N VAL A 46 -3.26 -6.26 13.84
CA VAL A 46 -3.98 -5.93 12.60
C VAL A 46 -5.43 -5.54 12.90
N THR A 47 -6.13 -6.29 13.75
CA THR A 47 -7.52 -5.99 14.13
C THR A 47 -7.64 -4.62 14.81
N LEU A 48 -6.69 -4.26 15.69
CA LEU A 48 -6.68 -2.97 16.37
C LEU A 48 -6.26 -1.80 15.46
N THR A 49 -5.43 -2.06 14.44
CA THR A 49 -4.99 -1.00 13.53
C THR A 49 -6.07 -0.62 12.52
N VAL A 50 -6.93 -1.55 12.07
CA VAL A 50 -8.05 -1.31 11.15
C VAL A 50 -8.94 -0.11 11.57
N PRO A 51 -9.50 -0.02 12.79
CA PRO A 51 -10.32 1.13 13.17
C PRO A 51 -9.53 2.43 13.23
N ILE A 52 -8.25 2.37 13.60
CA ILE A 52 -7.36 3.54 13.68
C ILE A 52 -7.12 4.12 12.29
N VAL A 53 -6.91 3.29 11.26
CA VAL A 53 -6.73 3.75 9.87
C VAL A 53 -8.04 4.12 9.18
N LEU A 54 -9.15 3.48 9.51
CA LEU A 54 -10.46 3.81 8.94
C LEU A 54 -10.97 5.20 9.40
N PHE A 55 -10.62 5.62 10.62
CA PHE A 55 -11.02 6.91 11.16
C PHE A 55 -10.58 8.11 10.29
N PRO A 56 -9.29 8.31 9.97
CA PRO A 56 -8.84 9.41 9.11
C PRO A 56 -9.35 9.26 7.67
N VAL A 57 -9.44 8.04 7.12
CA VAL A 57 -9.98 7.80 5.76
C VAL A 57 -11.42 8.30 5.65
N ARG A 58 -12.28 7.90 6.59
CA ARG A 58 -13.67 8.37 6.67
C ARG A 58 -13.73 9.89 6.80
N ARG A 59 -12.88 10.47 7.65
CA ARG A 59 -12.82 11.93 7.84
C ARG A 59 -12.41 12.66 6.55
N ALA A 60 -11.41 12.15 5.84
CA ALA A 60 -10.97 12.70 4.56
C ALA A 60 -12.09 12.66 3.50
N ILE A 61 -12.79 11.52 3.36
CA ILE A 61 -13.93 11.37 2.45
C ILE A 61 -15.06 12.35 2.80
N GLN A 62 -15.38 12.48 4.10
CA GLN A 62 -16.41 13.42 4.54
C GLN A 62 -16.06 14.87 4.20
N HIS A 63 -14.81 15.28 4.39
CA HIS A 63 -14.36 16.63 4.02
C HIS A 63 -14.32 16.83 2.50
N MET A 64 -13.96 15.81 1.71
CA MET A 64 -13.89 15.91 0.26
C MET A 64 -15.27 15.99 -0.39
N LEU A 65 -16.25 15.21 0.09
CA LEU A 65 -17.61 15.17 -0.46
C LEU A 65 -18.54 16.25 0.13
N PHE A 66 -18.36 16.64 1.40
CA PHE A 66 -19.24 17.57 2.09
C PHE A 66 -18.47 18.56 2.99
N PRO A 67 -17.70 19.50 2.39
CA PRO A 67 -16.84 20.42 3.14
C PRO A 67 -17.59 21.35 4.11
N THR A 68 -18.88 21.64 3.88
CA THR A 68 -19.63 22.71 4.59
C THR A 68 -20.91 22.24 5.30
N LYS A 69 -21.16 20.93 5.45
CA LYS A 69 -22.42 20.41 5.99
C LYS A 69 -22.25 19.82 7.40
N SER A 70 -23.14 20.21 8.32
CA SER A 70 -23.19 19.75 9.71
C SER A 70 -23.14 18.23 9.86
N PHE A 71 -22.63 17.76 11.00
CA PHE A 71 -22.53 16.34 11.32
C PHE A 71 -23.92 15.70 11.35
N ASN A 72 -24.11 14.65 10.56
CA ASN A 72 -25.35 13.89 10.51
C ASN A 72 -25.03 12.40 10.65
N TRP A 73 -25.62 11.74 11.66
CA TRP A 73 -25.38 10.34 12.01
C TRP A 73 -25.69 9.39 10.85
N LEU A 74 -26.77 9.66 10.09
CA LEU A 74 -27.16 8.81 8.97
C LEU A 74 -26.13 8.84 7.84
N ARG A 75 -25.58 10.02 7.54
CA ARG A 75 -24.49 10.19 6.56
C ARG A 75 -23.21 9.52 7.06
N HIS A 76 -22.95 9.62 8.35
CA HIS A 76 -21.77 9.04 8.98
C HIS A 76 -21.76 7.50 8.88
N ILE A 77 -22.91 6.87 9.18
CA ILE A 77 -23.10 5.42 9.06
C ILE A 77 -23.09 5.01 7.58
N GLY A 78 -23.73 5.77 6.70
CA GLY A 78 -23.75 5.50 5.26
C GLY A 78 -22.34 5.47 4.63
N ILE A 79 -21.50 6.46 4.93
CA ILE A 79 -20.11 6.49 4.43
C ILE A 79 -19.30 5.31 4.98
N ALA A 80 -19.47 4.96 6.27
CA ALA A 80 -18.78 3.84 6.86
C ALA A 80 -19.21 2.50 6.25
N MET A 81 -20.51 2.30 6.03
CA MET A 81 -21.06 1.13 5.34
C MET A 81 -20.50 1.00 3.93
N VAL A 82 -20.57 2.05 3.12
CA VAL A 82 -20.04 2.03 1.75
C VAL A 82 -18.55 1.71 1.73
N LEU A 83 -17.76 2.35 2.61
CA LEU A 83 -16.33 2.12 2.71
C LEU A 83 -16.01 0.67 3.08
N LEU A 84 -16.70 0.11 4.08
CA LEU A 84 -16.51 -1.28 4.50
C LEU A 84 -16.93 -2.25 3.40
N THR A 85 -18.05 -2.01 2.71
CA THR A 85 -18.50 -2.83 1.58
C THR A 85 -17.47 -2.84 0.46
N LEU A 86 -16.93 -1.67 0.08
CA LEU A 86 -15.90 -1.58 -0.96
C LEU A 86 -14.62 -2.33 -0.60
N ILE A 87 -14.16 -2.20 0.66
CA ILE A 87 -12.96 -2.92 1.14
C ILE A 87 -13.21 -4.43 1.13
N ASN A 88 -14.34 -4.90 1.65
CA ASN A 88 -14.67 -6.33 1.66
C ASN A 88 -14.81 -6.88 0.22
N MET A 89 -15.43 -6.11 -0.67
CA MET A 89 -15.54 -6.47 -2.07
C MET A 89 -14.16 -6.63 -2.70
N LEU A 90 -13.24 -5.67 -2.48
CA LEU A 90 -11.87 -5.74 -2.98
C LEU A 90 -11.13 -6.99 -2.47
N VAL A 91 -11.26 -7.32 -1.18
CA VAL A 91 -10.61 -8.50 -0.58
C VAL A 91 -11.16 -9.80 -1.17
N ILE A 92 -12.46 -9.90 -1.44
CA ILE A 92 -13.08 -11.10 -2.01
C ILE A 92 -12.64 -11.32 -3.47
N PHE A 93 -12.51 -10.25 -4.25
CA PHE A 93 -12.10 -10.37 -5.66
C PHE A 93 -10.59 -10.51 -5.85
N ALA A 94 -9.78 -10.11 -4.88
CA ALA A 94 -8.34 -10.18 -4.99
C ALA A 94 -7.81 -11.58 -4.60
N PRO A 95 -7.22 -12.34 -5.53
CA PRO A 95 -6.76 -13.70 -5.25
C PRO A 95 -5.51 -13.75 -4.37
N ASN A 96 -4.71 -12.68 -4.32
CA ASN A 96 -3.42 -12.64 -3.63
C ASN A 96 -3.18 -11.30 -2.92
N ILE A 97 -2.76 -11.35 -1.66
CA ILE A 97 -2.42 -10.16 -0.87
C ILE A 97 -1.21 -9.41 -1.44
N LEU A 98 -0.23 -10.14 -1.97
CA LEU A 98 0.94 -9.55 -2.62
C LEU A 98 0.57 -8.74 -3.87
N SER A 99 -0.40 -9.21 -4.65
CA SER A 99 -0.86 -8.49 -5.83
C SER A 99 -1.49 -7.15 -5.46
N ILE A 100 -2.27 -7.11 -4.36
CA ILE A 100 -2.84 -5.86 -3.83
C ILE A 100 -1.72 -4.92 -3.35
N PHE A 101 -0.79 -5.42 -2.53
CA PHE A 101 0.31 -4.60 -2.00
C PHE A 101 1.25 -4.09 -3.08
N SER A 102 1.49 -4.88 -4.13
CA SER A 102 2.29 -4.46 -5.28
C SER A 102 1.63 -3.31 -6.03
N ILE A 103 0.32 -3.35 -6.30
CA ILE A 103 -0.38 -2.25 -6.99
C ILE A 103 -0.45 -1.00 -6.13
N ILE A 104 -0.85 -1.16 -4.86
CA ILE A 104 -0.94 -0.03 -3.94
C ILE A 104 0.43 0.60 -3.75
N GLY A 105 1.48 -0.19 -3.56
CA GLY A 105 2.86 0.28 -3.43
C GLY A 105 3.35 0.97 -4.70
N ALA A 106 3.18 0.33 -5.87
CA ALA A 106 3.60 0.86 -7.17
C ALA A 106 2.91 2.18 -7.53
N THR A 107 1.71 2.44 -7.02
CA THR A 107 0.98 3.69 -7.28
C THR A 107 1.26 4.73 -6.20
N SER A 108 1.04 4.38 -4.93
CA SER A 108 1.09 5.32 -3.82
C SER A 108 2.50 5.77 -3.46
N ALA A 109 3.50 4.87 -3.49
CA ALA A 109 4.88 5.23 -3.16
C ALA A 109 5.44 6.31 -4.10
N PRO A 110 5.38 6.17 -5.44
CA PRO A 110 5.89 7.22 -6.30
C PRO A 110 5.05 8.50 -6.26
N CYS A 111 3.73 8.39 -6.04
CA CYS A 111 2.88 9.55 -5.83
C CYS A 111 3.31 10.36 -4.60
N LEU A 112 3.49 9.71 -3.45
CA LEU A 112 3.78 10.38 -2.18
C LEU A 112 5.24 10.84 -2.07
N ILE A 113 6.18 10.11 -2.66
CA ILE A 113 7.62 10.37 -2.51
C ILE A 113 8.15 11.32 -3.60
N PHE A 114 7.72 11.12 -4.85
CA PHE A 114 8.25 11.90 -5.98
C PHE A 114 7.26 12.97 -6.45
N ILE A 115 6.02 12.59 -6.74
CA ILE A 115 5.09 13.46 -7.47
C ILE A 115 4.53 14.57 -6.58
N PHE A 116 3.94 14.25 -5.43
CA PHE A 116 3.29 15.25 -4.58
C PHE A 116 4.26 16.29 -4.01
N PRO A 117 5.45 15.94 -3.47
CA PRO A 117 6.39 16.95 -2.99
C PRO A 117 6.84 17.89 -4.10
N ALA A 118 7.12 17.36 -5.29
CA ALA A 118 7.52 18.16 -6.44
C ALA A 118 6.39 19.08 -6.93
N VAL A 119 5.16 18.57 -7.03
CA VAL A 119 3.99 19.37 -7.46
C VAL A 119 3.66 20.44 -6.42
N PHE A 120 3.69 20.11 -5.12
CA PHE A 120 3.46 21.08 -4.06
C PHE A 120 4.55 22.14 -4.02
N TYR A 121 5.82 21.78 -4.20
CA TYR A 121 6.91 22.73 -4.28
C TYR A 121 6.70 23.74 -5.42
N ILE A 122 6.38 23.25 -6.63
CA ILE A 122 6.13 24.12 -7.80
C ILE A 122 4.89 25.00 -7.61
N ARG A 123 3.87 24.51 -6.91
CA ARG A 123 2.59 25.22 -6.70
C ARG A 123 2.61 26.22 -5.54
N ILE A 124 3.35 25.93 -4.47
CA ILE A 124 3.40 26.74 -3.25
C ILE A 124 4.44 27.87 -3.39
N VAL A 125 5.59 27.62 -4.04
CA VAL A 125 6.63 28.64 -4.19
C VAL A 125 6.20 29.68 -5.23
N PRO A 126 6.02 30.96 -4.84
CA PRO A 126 5.61 32.02 -5.74
C PRO A 126 6.53 32.12 -6.96
N LYS A 127 5.97 32.47 -8.11
CA LYS A 127 6.77 32.72 -9.34
C LYS A 127 7.60 34.00 -9.23
N GLU A 128 7.26 34.83 -8.25
CA GLU A 128 7.84 36.13 -7.93
C GLU A 128 9.22 35.98 -7.30
N ASP A 129 9.37 35.00 -6.40
CA ASP A 129 10.64 34.68 -5.73
C ASP A 129 11.54 33.79 -6.60
N GLU A 130 10.95 32.87 -7.37
CA GLU A 130 11.69 31.97 -8.26
C GLU A 130 10.98 31.83 -9.62
N PRO A 131 11.59 32.30 -10.73
CA PRO A 131 11.03 32.07 -12.06
C PRO A 131 10.95 30.57 -12.40
N MET A 132 10.05 30.20 -13.31
CA MET A 132 9.82 28.78 -13.66
C MET A 132 11.05 28.09 -14.31
N ASN A 133 12.02 28.88 -14.77
CA ASN A 133 13.30 28.43 -15.31
C ASN A 133 14.40 28.27 -14.25
N SER A 134 14.12 28.53 -12.97
CA SER A 134 15.10 28.33 -11.91
C SER A 134 15.43 26.83 -11.79
N VAL A 135 16.73 26.54 -11.58
CA VAL A 135 17.25 25.17 -11.39
C VAL A 135 16.42 24.34 -10.40
N PRO A 136 15.98 24.87 -9.25
CA PRO A 136 15.16 24.10 -8.29
C PRO A 136 13.79 23.68 -8.85
N LYS A 137 13.12 24.54 -9.63
CA LYS A 137 11.82 24.22 -10.24
C LYS A 137 11.95 23.23 -11.40
N ILE A 138 13.02 23.33 -12.19
CA ILE A 138 13.35 22.35 -13.23
C ILE A 138 13.66 20.99 -12.60
N LEU A 139 14.46 20.96 -11.52
CA LEU A 139 14.76 19.74 -10.78
C LEU A 139 13.50 19.12 -10.18
N ALA A 140 12.63 19.91 -9.56
CA ALA A 140 11.35 19.43 -9.06
C ALA A 140 10.49 18.84 -10.19
N ALA A 141 10.41 19.50 -11.36
CA ALA A 141 9.67 19.00 -12.50
C ALA A 141 10.26 17.68 -13.04
N CYS A 142 11.59 17.58 -13.13
CA CYS A 142 12.30 16.36 -13.51
C CYS A 142 12.04 15.23 -12.50
N PHE A 143 12.05 15.54 -11.21
CA PHE A 143 11.77 14.59 -10.14
C PHE A 143 10.34 14.06 -10.19
N ALA A 144 9.35 14.93 -10.48
CA ALA A 144 7.98 14.51 -10.73
C ALA A 144 7.87 13.60 -11.96
N ALA A 145 8.57 13.95 -13.06
CA ALA A 145 8.57 13.16 -14.28
C ALA A 145 9.17 11.76 -14.05
N LEU A 146 10.28 11.66 -13.31
CA LEU A 146 10.87 10.39 -12.89
C LEU A 146 9.88 9.55 -12.05
N GLY A 147 9.15 10.20 -11.13
CA GLY A 147 8.09 9.55 -10.35
C GLY A 147 7.00 8.93 -11.24
N VAL A 148 6.56 9.65 -12.27
CA VAL A 148 5.58 9.14 -13.24
C VAL A 148 6.14 7.96 -14.05
N ILE A 149 7.40 8.06 -14.51
CA ILE A 149 8.06 6.97 -15.23
C ILE A 149 8.13 5.71 -14.37
N PHE A 150 8.56 5.81 -13.12
CA PHE A 150 8.60 4.67 -12.20
C PHE A 150 7.22 4.08 -11.95
N MET A 151 6.19 4.91 -11.77
CA MET A 151 4.82 4.43 -11.61
C MET A 151 4.35 3.64 -12.84
N VAL A 152 4.56 4.15 -14.05
CA VAL A 152 4.18 3.47 -15.30
C VAL A 152 4.95 2.17 -15.48
N MET A 153 6.26 2.17 -15.23
CA MET A 153 7.11 0.98 -15.33
C MET A 153 6.66 -0.10 -14.35
N SER A 154 6.46 0.24 -13.06
CA SER A 154 6.04 -0.72 -12.04
C SER A 154 4.66 -1.29 -12.33
N LEU A 155 3.68 -0.47 -12.74
CA LEU A 155 2.36 -0.95 -13.12
C LEU A 155 2.41 -1.85 -14.36
N SER A 156 3.23 -1.49 -15.34
CA SER A 156 3.42 -2.30 -16.55
C SER A 156 3.99 -3.68 -16.20
N PHE A 157 5.00 -3.76 -15.33
CA PHE A 157 5.53 -5.05 -14.89
C PHE A 157 4.50 -5.91 -14.16
N ILE A 158 3.68 -5.31 -13.29
CA ILE A 158 2.60 -6.03 -12.60
C ILE A 158 1.56 -6.56 -13.59
N ILE A 159 1.15 -5.74 -14.57
CA ILE A 159 0.18 -6.15 -15.59
C ILE A 159 0.76 -7.25 -16.48
N ILE A 160 2.03 -7.14 -16.86
CA ILE A 160 2.73 -8.16 -17.66
C ILE A 160 2.73 -9.47 -16.88
N ASP A 161 3.17 -9.47 -15.62
CA ASP A 161 3.21 -10.66 -14.75
C ASP A 161 1.85 -11.37 -14.68
N TRP A 162 0.76 -10.61 -14.55
CA TRP A 162 -0.60 -11.15 -14.58
C TRP A 162 -0.97 -11.73 -15.95
N SER A 163 -0.62 -11.03 -17.03
CA SER A 163 -0.95 -11.43 -18.41
C SER A 163 -0.16 -12.64 -18.90
N THR A 164 1.09 -12.79 -18.47
CA THR A 164 1.95 -13.94 -18.82
C THR A 164 1.69 -15.16 -17.95
N GLY A 165 0.69 -15.10 -17.05
CA GLY A 165 0.26 -16.24 -16.27
C GLY A 165 1.18 -16.54 -15.08
N GLY A 166 1.68 -15.52 -14.38
CA GLY A 166 2.40 -15.65 -13.10
C GLY A 166 1.64 -16.40 -11.99
N GLY A 167 0.43 -16.89 -12.25
CA GLY A 167 -0.33 -17.82 -11.39
C GLY A 167 0.10 -19.29 -11.45
N LEU A 168 1.09 -19.69 -12.28
CA LEU A 168 1.53 -21.10 -12.41
C LEU A 168 2.85 -21.45 -11.72
N ALA A 169 3.50 -20.52 -11.01
CA ALA A 169 4.79 -20.78 -10.35
C ALA A 169 4.76 -20.69 -8.81
N ALA A 170 3.58 -20.72 -8.19
CA ALA A 170 3.42 -20.81 -6.72
C ALA A 170 2.51 -21.97 -6.28
N GLY A 171 2.34 -22.98 -7.15
CA GLY A 171 1.52 -24.16 -6.90
C GLY A 171 2.16 -25.40 -7.50
N GLY A 172 3.35 -25.77 -7.02
CA GLY A 172 4.01 -27.03 -7.33
C GLY A 172 4.27 -27.80 -6.06
N HIS A 173 3.36 -28.74 -5.74
CA HIS A 173 3.45 -29.87 -4.79
C HIS A 173 4.21 -29.66 -3.46
#